data_AF-A0A1Y1YR16-F1
#
_entry.id   AF-A0A1Y1YR16-F1
#
_cell.length_a   1.000
_cell.length_b   1.000
_cell.length_c   1.000
_cell.angle_alpha   90.00
_cell.angle_beta   90.00
_cell.angle_gamma   90.00
#
_symmetry.space_group_name_H-M   'P 1'
#
loop_
_entity.id
_entity.type
_entity.pdbx_description
1 polymer ?
#
loop_
_entity_poly.entity_id
_entity_poly.type
_entity_poly.pdbx_seq_one_letter_code
_entity_poly.pdbx_strand_id
1 'polypeptide(L)'
;VKVRHLYQPQQGDKFASRYAQKGVIGSILLEEMMPRTKYGVIPDIIVNPHAFPSRMTVGHLIEMYVGKCMIMDPQRFGTYFDASIESEDLRSFESKFFESDIPILEEMVDPISGKSIGNAFVGVCYYTALQHQVQEKMFYRTTGNVNSISKQPTEGKSRNGGLRIGEMEKDALVAHGTNAIIQDMFKNNTDAIDIRYCEICHSVNTLSTCCNTPTTILNVSNSFNIMNSYLDSIGVRASIYE
;
A
#
# COMPACT_ATOMS: atom_id res chain seq x y z
N VAL A 1 -29.58 5.23 -10.53
CA VAL A 1 -29.23 3.83 -10.92
C VAL A 1 -28.30 3.28 -9.85
N LYS A 2 -28.61 2.10 -9.27
CA LYS A 2 -27.72 1.42 -8.30
C LYS A 2 -27.04 0.25 -9.02
N VAL A 3 -25.72 0.14 -8.89
CA VAL A 3 -24.92 -0.95 -9.45
C VAL A 3 -24.37 -1.77 -8.29
N ARG A 4 -24.55 -3.09 -8.34
CA ARG A 4 -24.01 -4.03 -7.35
C ARG A 4 -22.71 -4.62 -7.89
N HIS A 5 -21.65 -4.52 -7.10
CA HIS A 5 -20.38 -5.19 -7.35
C HIS A 5 -20.14 -6.22 -6.23
N LEU A 6 -19.73 -7.44 -6.59
CA LEU A 6 -19.38 -8.49 -5.64
C LEU A 6 -17.85 -8.53 -5.53
N TYR A 7 -17.33 -8.42 -4.32
CA TYR A 7 -15.90 -8.52 -4.05
C TYR A 7 -15.59 -9.89 -3.47
N GLN A 8 -14.67 -10.60 -4.12
CA GLN A 8 -14.08 -11.82 -3.60
C GLN A 8 -12.70 -11.46 -3.02
N PRO A 9 -12.31 -12.04 -1.86
CA PRO A 9 -10.98 -11.82 -1.30
C PRO A 9 -9.90 -12.21 -2.31
N GLN A 10 -8.98 -11.29 -2.57
CA GLN A 10 -7.84 -11.49 -3.45
C GLN A 10 -6.53 -11.07 -2.78
N GLN A 11 -5.42 -11.44 -3.40
CA GLN A 11 -4.09 -11.07 -2.93
C GLN A 11 -3.96 -9.55 -2.78
N GLY A 12 -3.46 -9.13 -1.62
CA GLY A 12 -3.25 -7.75 -1.20
C GLY A 12 -4.45 -7.09 -0.51
N ASP A 13 -5.64 -7.72 -0.48
CA ASP A 13 -6.78 -7.16 0.25
C ASP A 13 -6.48 -7.13 1.75
N LYS A 14 -6.99 -6.11 2.42
CA LYS A 14 -6.63 -5.85 3.82
C LYS A 14 -7.63 -6.44 4.80
N PHE A 15 -7.11 -7.18 5.77
CA PHE A 15 -7.85 -7.76 6.89
C PHE A 15 -7.26 -7.29 8.22
N ALA A 16 -8.04 -7.39 9.29
CA ALA A 16 -7.57 -7.07 10.64
C ALA A 16 -8.22 -7.95 11.70
N SER A 17 -7.45 -8.36 12.71
CA SER A 17 -8.02 -8.92 13.94
C SER A 17 -8.60 -7.80 14.83
N ARG A 18 -9.35 -8.18 15.87
CA ARG A 18 -9.89 -7.25 16.88
C ARG A 18 -8.82 -6.45 17.62
N TYR A 19 -7.57 -6.94 17.65
CA TYR A 19 -6.43 -6.31 18.32
C TYR A 19 -5.62 -5.39 17.39
N ALA A 20 -6.27 -4.77 16.40
CA ALA A 20 -5.67 -3.86 15.42
C ALA A 20 -4.49 -4.48 14.62
N GLN A 21 -4.42 -5.81 14.53
CA GLN A 21 -3.42 -6.52 13.76
C GLN A 21 -3.80 -6.52 12.27
N LYS A 22 -3.51 -5.41 11.60
CA LYS A 22 -3.79 -5.24 10.16
C LYS A 22 -2.77 -6.03 9.34
N GLY A 23 -3.25 -6.78 8.36
CA GLY A 23 -2.46 -7.54 7.40
C GLY A 23 -3.07 -7.46 6.01
N VAL A 24 -2.28 -7.78 4.99
CA VAL A 24 -2.76 -7.97 3.62
C VAL A 24 -2.62 -9.44 3.25
N ILE A 25 -3.51 -9.95 2.39
CA ILE A 25 -3.41 -11.33 1.90
C ILE A 25 -2.10 -11.46 1.08
N GLY A 26 -1.18 -12.29 1.56
CA GLY A 26 0.09 -12.54 0.88
C GLY A 26 -0.02 -13.59 -0.23
N SER A 27 -0.76 -14.67 0.02
CA SER A 27 -1.04 -15.73 -0.94
C SER A 27 -2.38 -16.39 -0.56
N ILE A 28 -3.09 -16.91 -1.55
CA ILE A 28 -4.27 -17.76 -1.36
C ILE A 28 -3.89 -19.14 -1.87
N LEU A 29 -3.87 -20.11 -0.95
CA LEU A 29 -3.56 -21.50 -1.27
C LEU A 29 -4.85 -22.30 -1.41
N LEU A 30 -4.78 -23.36 -2.21
CA LEU A 30 -5.84 -24.36 -2.26
C LEU A 30 -5.85 -25.17 -0.96
N GLU A 31 -7.00 -25.70 -0.59
CA GLU A 31 -7.19 -26.51 0.61
C GLU A 31 -6.26 -27.74 0.66
N GLU A 32 -5.92 -28.30 -0.50
CA GLU A 32 -4.99 -29.42 -0.64
C GLU A 32 -3.52 -29.05 -0.35
N MET A 33 -3.18 -27.76 -0.39
CA MET A 33 -1.82 -27.27 -0.12
C MET A 33 -1.65 -26.69 1.29
N MET A 34 -2.75 -26.53 2.03
CA MET A 34 -2.73 -25.96 3.38
C MET A 34 -2.30 -27.01 4.42
N PRO A 35 -1.42 -26.64 5.36
CA PRO A 35 -1.03 -27.53 6.44
C PRO A 35 -2.23 -27.88 7.31
N ARG A 36 -2.30 -29.13 7.77
CA ARG A 36 -3.45 -29.63 8.54
C ARG A 36 -3.02 -30.05 9.93
N THR A 37 -3.89 -29.92 10.91
CA THR A 37 -3.64 -30.51 12.22
C THR A 37 -3.70 -32.04 12.13
N LYS A 38 -3.17 -32.76 13.12
CA LYS A 38 -3.32 -34.23 13.22
C LYS A 38 -4.78 -34.71 13.16
N TYR A 39 -5.72 -33.85 13.57
CA TYR A 39 -7.16 -34.11 13.52
C TYR A 39 -7.81 -33.76 12.17
N GLY A 40 -7.02 -33.28 11.20
CA GLY A 40 -7.48 -32.93 9.86
C GLY A 40 -8.02 -31.51 9.71
N VAL A 41 -7.91 -30.66 10.74
CA VAL A 41 -8.38 -29.26 10.69
C VAL A 41 -7.43 -28.44 9.83
N ILE A 42 -8.00 -27.62 8.94
CA ILE A 42 -7.27 -26.77 8.01
C ILE A 42 -7.49 -25.32 8.46
N PRO A 43 -6.43 -24.54 8.71
CA PRO A 43 -6.58 -23.15 9.11
C PRO A 43 -7.03 -22.30 7.92
N ASP A 44 -7.98 -21.37 8.13
CA ASP A 44 -8.40 -20.42 7.09
C ASP A 44 -7.35 -19.33 6.84
N ILE A 45 -6.65 -18.90 7.90
CA ILE A 45 -5.66 -17.82 7.86
C ILE A 45 -4.40 -18.25 8.62
N ILE A 46 -3.25 -18.09 7.99
CA ILE A 46 -1.93 -18.28 8.62
C ILE A 46 -1.27 -16.92 8.79
N VAL A 47 -0.83 -16.63 10.02
CA VAL A 47 -0.21 -15.35 10.39
C VAL A 47 1.24 -15.59 10.79
N ASN A 48 2.13 -14.67 10.40
CA ASN A 48 3.53 -14.75 10.77
C ASN A 48 3.72 -14.55 12.30
N PRO A 49 4.42 -15.45 13.02
CA PRO A 49 4.70 -15.29 14.45
C PRO A 49 5.48 -14.03 14.80
N HIS A 50 6.30 -13.48 13.89
CA HIS A 50 7.03 -12.23 14.12
C HIS A 50 6.13 -11.00 14.34
N ALA A 51 4.84 -11.12 14.02
CA ALA A 51 3.89 -10.03 14.15
C ALA A 51 3.42 -9.81 15.61
N PHE A 52 3.75 -10.71 16.55
CA PHE A 52 3.28 -10.67 17.94
C PHE A 52 4.28 -10.07 18.95
N PRO A 53 5.59 -10.44 18.97
CA PRO A 53 6.51 -10.02 20.04
C PRO A 53 6.69 -8.50 20.13
N SER A 54 6.86 -7.83 18.98
CA SER A 54 7.09 -6.38 18.92
C SER A 54 5.85 -5.54 19.24
N ARG A 55 4.65 -6.09 18.98
CA ARG A 55 3.37 -5.39 19.18
C ARG A 55 2.72 -5.70 20.51
N MET A 56 3.22 -6.70 21.24
CA MET A 56 2.72 -7.14 22.54
C MET A 56 1.20 -7.44 22.54
N THR A 57 0.67 -7.92 21.40
CA THR A 57 -0.76 -8.25 21.25
C THR A 57 -1.08 -9.61 21.84
N VAL A 58 -0.82 -9.79 23.15
CA VAL A 58 -1.06 -11.06 23.87
C VAL A 58 -2.54 -11.41 23.89
N GLY A 59 -3.43 -10.41 23.95
CA GLY A 59 -4.87 -10.61 23.86
C GLY A 59 -5.31 -11.39 22.62
N HIS A 60 -4.61 -11.24 21.49
CA HIS A 60 -4.89 -12.02 20.28
C HIS A 60 -4.63 -13.50 20.48
N LEU A 61 -3.53 -13.85 21.14
CA LEU A 61 -3.21 -15.25 21.46
C LEU A 61 -4.21 -15.82 22.48
N ILE A 62 -4.60 -15.02 23.48
CA ILE A 62 -5.61 -15.41 24.46
C ILE A 62 -6.96 -15.65 23.76
N GLU A 63 -7.42 -14.75 22.89
CA GLU A 63 -8.66 -14.94 22.13
C GLU A 63 -8.62 -16.23 21.30
N MET A 64 -7.53 -16.47 20.58
CA MET A 64 -7.37 -17.69 19.78
C MET A 64 -7.52 -18.96 20.61
N TYR A 65 -6.88 -19.01 21.78
CA TYR A 65 -6.92 -20.18 22.66
C TYR A 65 -8.28 -20.35 23.32
N VAL A 66 -8.86 -19.27 23.86
CA VAL A 66 -10.20 -19.29 24.48
C VAL A 66 -11.25 -19.69 23.45
N GLY A 67 -11.21 -19.12 22.24
CA GLY A 67 -12.13 -19.46 21.16
C GLY A 67 -12.07 -20.94 20.81
N LYS A 68 -10.87 -21.53 20.79
CA LYS A 68 -10.70 -22.97 20.61
C LYS A 68 -11.30 -23.76 21.76
N CYS A 69 -11.06 -23.37 23.01
CA CYS A 69 -11.62 -24.04 24.18
C CYS A 69 -13.15 -24.00 24.20
N MET A 70 -13.75 -22.86 23.82
CA MET A 70 -15.20 -22.69 23.72
C MET A 70 -15.83 -23.61 22.67
N ILE A 71 -15.13 -23.94 21.59
CA ILE A 71 -15.63 -24.86 20.55
C ILE A 71 -15.50 -26.32 20.98
N MET A 72 -14.38 -26.66 21.63
CA MET A 72 -14.11 -28.03 22.08
C MET A 72 -14.97 -28.44 23.28
N ASP A 73 -15.19 -27.52 24.23
CA ASP A 73 -16.04 -27.74 25.40
C ASP A 73 -16.89 -26.49 25.71
N PRO A 74 -18.00 -26.31 24.96
CA PRO A 74 -18.87 -25.15 25.13
C PRO A 74 -19.58 -25.13 26.50
N GLN A 75 -19.75 -26.28 27.15
CA GLN A 75 -20.43 -26.34 28.45
C GLN A 75 -19.55 -25.76 29.57
N ARG A 76 -18.24 -26.01 29.49
CA ARG A 76 -17.27 -25.51 30.47
C ARG A 76 -16.85 -24.06 30.21
N PHE A 77 -16.77 -23.65 28.95
CA PHE A 77 -16.14 -22.37 28.57
C PHE A 77 -17.06 -21.36 27.89
N GLY A 78 -18.30 -21.73 27.53
CA GLY A 78 -19.19 -20.92 26.69
C GLY A 78 -19.59 -19.55 27.24
N THR A 79 -19.48 -19.32 28.55
CA THR A 79 -19.86 -18.06 29.22
C THR A 79 -18.67 -17.17 29.58
N TYR A 80 -17.44 -17.49 29.16
CA TYR A 80 -16.24 -16.81 29.66
C TYR A 80 -16.13 -15.32 29.27
N PHE A 81 -16.74 -14.91 28.15
CA PHE A 81 -16.79 -13.50 27.74
C PHE A 81 -17.99 -12.76 28.33
N ASP A 82 -18.22 -12.86 29.63
CA ASP A 82 -19.04 -11.86 30.31
C ASP A 82 -18.20 -10.58 30.45
N ALA A 83 -18.80 -9.41 30.19
CA ALA A 83 -18.06 -8.13 30.07
C ALA A 83 -17.45 -7.63 31.41
N SER A 84 -17.58 -8.42 32.48
CA SER A 84 -17.15 -8.14 33.85
C SER A 84 -15.94 -8.99 34.25
N ILE A 85 -14.92 -9.11 33.39
CA ILE A 85 -13.66 -9.78 33.76
C ILE A 85 -12.94 -8.89 34.79
N GLU A 86 -13.21 -9.14 36.08
CA GLU A 86 -12.46 -8.56 37.18
C GLU A 86 -11.08 -9.22 37.29
N SER A 87 -10.11 -8.55 37.92
CA SER A 87 -8.71 -9.02 37.97
C SER A 87 -8.49 -10.39 38.64
N GLU A 88 -9.48 -10.91 39.38
CA GLU A 88 -9.45 -12.27 39.96
C GLU A 88 -9.61 -13.38 38.89
N ASP A 89 -10.14 -13.06 37.70
CA ASP A 89 -10.36 -14.04 36.63
C ASP A 89 -9.09 -14.48 35.90
N LEU A 90 -7.96 -13.78 36.03
CA LEU A 90 -6.68 -14.26 35.49
C LEU A 90 -6.17 -15.49 36.24
N ARG A 91 -6.41 -15.57 37.55
CA ARG A 91 -6.09 -16.78 38.34
C ARG A 91 -7.07 -17.91 38.02
N SER A 92 -8.32 -17.56 37.71
CA SER A 92 -9.32 -18.52 37.23
C SER A 92 -9.02 -18.96 35.78
N PHE A 93 -8.33 -18.15 34.98
CA PHE A 93 -7.92 -18.47 33.62
C PHE A 93 -6.91 -19.62 33.58
N GLU A 94 -5.88 -19.56 34.42
CA GLU A 94 -4.88 -20.63 34.54
C GLU A 94 -5.54 -21.96 34.93
N SER A 95 -6.32 -21.99 36.00
CA SER A 95 -6.97 -23.24 36.44
C SER A 95 -8.07 -23.71 35.48
N LYS A 96 -8.81 -22.82 34.81
CA LYS A 96 -9.87 -23.24 33.88
C LYS A 96 -9.32 -23.73 32.54
N PHE A 97 -8.36 -23.03 31.96
CA PHE A 97 -7.92 -23.25 30.57
C PHE A 97 -6.56 -23.93 30.46
N PHE A 98 -5.59 -23.70 31.36
CA PHE A 98 -4.30 -24.41 31.30
C PHE A 98 -4.38 -25.82 31.89
N GLU A 99 -5.28 -26.07 32.85
CA GLU A 99 -5.58 -27.44 33.32
C GLU A 99 -6.56 -28.18 32.40
N SER A 100 -6.97 -27.58 31.28
CA SER A 100 -7.75 -28.30 30.28
C SER A 100 -6.85 -29.23 29.46
N ASP A 101 -7.35 -30.40 29.07
CA ASP A 101 -6.63 -31.34 28.19
C ASP A 101 -6.50 -30.84 26.74
N ILE A 102 -6.83 -29.57 26.48
CA ILE A 102 -6.84 -28.97 25.15
C ILE A 102 -5.43 -28.48 24.83
N PRO A 103 -4.82 -28.96 23.74
CA PRO A 103 -3.44 -28.59 23.42
C PRO A 103 -3.35 -27.13 22.96
N ILE A 104 -2.44 -26.36 23.56
CA ILE A 104 -2.07 -25.00 23.13
C ILE A 104 -1.38 -25.06 21.75
N LEU A 105 -0.45 -26.00 21.60
CA LEU A 105 0.28 -26.24 20.36
C LEU A 105 -0.20 -27.54 19.73
N GLU A 106 -0.53 -27.50 18.44
CA GLU A 106 -0.91 -28.66 17.67
C GLU A 106 0.18 -29.05 16.69
N GLU A 107 0.37 -30.35 16.52
CA GLU A 107 1.25 -30.88 15.48
C GLU A 107 0.60 -30.68 14.11
N MET A 108 1.33 -29.99 13.23
CA MET A 108 0.92 -29.70 11.86
C MET A 108 1.58 -30.69 10.91
N VAL A 109 0.80 -31.17 9.95
CA VAL A 109 1.21 -32.13 8.93
C VAL A 109 1.13 -31.48 7.55
N ASP A 110 2.16 -31.68 6.74
CA ASP A 110 2.17 -31.29 5.34
C ASP A 110 1.20 -32.18 4.55
N PRO A 111 0.21 -31.62 3.84
CA PRO A 111 -0.77 -32.42 3.11
C PRO A 111 -0.15 -33.23 1.96
N ILE A 112 0.97 -32.78 1.39
CA ILE A 112 1.58 -33.45 0.23
C ILE A 112 2.52 -34.57 0.69
N SER A 113 3.45 -34.26 1.59
CA SER A 113 4.43 -35.25 2.05
C SER A 113 3.93 -36.15 3.17
N GLY A 114 2.84 -35.77 3.86
CA GLY A 114 2.32 -36.47 5.04
C GLY A 114 3.24 -36.39 6.26
N LYS A 115 4.31 -35.59 6.20
CA LYS A 115 5.27 -35.45 7.29
C LYS A 115 4.86 -34.35 8.24
N SER A 116 5.23 -34.51 9.51
CA SER A 116 5.11 -33.46 10.51
C SER A 116 6.02 -32.28 10.16
N ILE A 117 5.43 -31.08 10.09
CA ILE A 117 6.14 -29.81 9.88
C ILE A 117 6.62 -29.25 11.24
N GLY A 118 6.01 -29.71 12.34
CA GLY A 118 6.27 -29.25 13.70
C GLY A 118 5.01 -28.74 14.38
N ASN A 119 5.19 -28.09 15.52
CA ASN A 119 4.09 -27.62 16.37
C ASN A 119 3.75 -26.17 16.06
N ALA A 120 2.47 -25.87 15.85
CA ALA A 120 1.96 -24.52 15.63
C ALA A 120 0.87 -24.18 16.65
N PHE A 121 0.75 -22.89 16.96
CA PHE A 121 -0.35 -22.38 17.77
C PHE A 121 -1.58 -22.18 16.88
N VAL A 122 -2.57 -23.06 17.05
CA VAL A 122 -3.82 -23.06 16.27
C VAL A 122 -4.98 -22.71 17.20
N GLY A 123 -5.82 -21.78 16.76
CA GLY A 123 -6.98 -21.35 17.53
C GLY A 123 -7.96 -20.54 16.69
N VAL A 124 -9.04 -20.10 17.32
CA VAL A 124 -10.15 -19.42 16.63
C VAL A 124 -10.22 -17.97 17.06
N CYS A 125 -10.13 -17.06 16.10
CA CYS A 125 -10.13 -15.62 16.32
C CYS A 125 -10.99 -14.92 15.27
N TYR A 126 -11.64 -13.83 15.66
CA TYR A 126 -12.45 -13.04 14.76
C TYR A 126 -11.60 -12.10 13.91
N TYR A 127 -11.72 -12.25 12.58
CA TYR A 127 -11.10 -11.39 11.59
C TYR A 127 -12.14 -10.53 10.87
N THR A 128 -11.75 -9.29 10.59
CA THR A 128 -12.56 -8.31 9.85
C THR A 128 -11.95 -8.04 8.47
N ALA A 129 -12.78 -8.13 7.44
CA ALA A 129 -12.43 -7.63 6.11
C ALA A 129 -12.54 -6.11 6.09
N LEU A 130 -11.48 -5.41 5.68
CA LEU A 130 -11.48 -3.96 5.61
C LEU A 130 -11.91 -3.47 4.22
N GLN A 131 -12.48 -2.27 4.16
CA GLN A 131 -12.92 -1.62 2.91
C GLN A 131 -11.77 -1.36 1.91
N HIS A 132 -10.51 -1.52 2.32
CA HIS A 132 -9.35 -1.25 1.48
C HIS A 132 -9.02 -2.43 0.57
N GLN A 133 -9.68 -2.48 -0.58
CA GLN A 133 -9.49 -3.49 -1.61
C GLN A 133 -8.37 -3.11 -2.59
N VAL A 134 -7.62 -4.08 -3.12
CA VAL A 134 -6.47 -3.80 -4.02
C VAL A 134 -6.91 -3.30 -5.37
N GLN A 135 -7.97 -3.88 -5.93
CA GLN A 135 -8.50 -3.48 -7.24
C GLN A 135 -8.89 -1.99 -7.26
N GLU A 136 -9.36 -1.46 -6.14
CA GLU A 136 -9.67 -0.03 -5.99
C GLU A 136 -8.42 0.85 -5.83
N LYS A 137 -7.26 0.27 -5.51
CA LYS A 137 -5.99 0.99 -5.34
C LYS A 137 -5.02 0.85 -6.51
N MET A 138 -5.14 -0.20 -7.32
CA MET A 138 -4.30 -0.36 -8.50
C MET A 138 -4.47 0.84 -9.44
N PHE A 139 -3.37 1.47 -9.81
CA PHE A 139 -3.35 2.69 -10.60
C PHE A 139 -2.08 2.75 -11.44
N TYR A 140 -2.24 3.05 -12.72
CA TYR A 140 -1.15 3.21 -13.67
C TYR A 140 -1.53 4.25 -14.71
N ARG A 141 -0.53 4.79 -15.38
CA ARG A 141 -0.69 5.72 -16.50
C ARG A 141 0.41 5.47 -17.52
N THR A 142 0.03 5.39 -18.79
CA THR A 142 0.96 5.42 -19.93
C THR A 142 0.89 6.78 -20.60
N THR A 143 -0.29 7.12 -21.12
CA THR A 143 -0.66 8.43 -21.66
C THR A 143 -2.02 8.82 -21.11
N GLY A 144 -2.31 10.10 -20.99
CA GLY A 144 -3.63 10.53 -20.51
C GLY A 144 -3.81 12.02 -20.55
N ASN A 145 -4.91 12.47 -19.94
CA ASN A 145 -5.25 13.89 -19.91
C ASN A 145 -4.17 14.70 -19.18
N VAL A 146 -3.95 15.90 -19.68
CA VAL A 146 -3.05 16.89 -19.11
C VAL A 146 -3.85 18.11 -18.69
N ASN A 147 -3.35 18.84 -17.70
CA ASN A 147 -3.93 20.12 -17.32
C ASN A 147 -3.76 21.12 -18.47
N SER A 148 -4.79 21.91 -18.77
CA SER A 148 -4.77 22.88 -19.88
C SER A 148 -3.69 23.95 -19.71
N ILE A 149 -3.44 24.37 -18.45
CA ILE A 149 -2.47 25.43 -18.11
C ILE A 149 -1.06 24.85 -18.07
N SER A 150 -0.77 23.96 -17.11
CA SER A 150 0.58 23.46 -16.90
C SER A 150 1.04 22.44 -17.95
N LYS A 151 0.12 21.87 -18.75
CA LYS A 151 0.38 20.74 -19.66
C LYS A 151 0.94 19.49 -18.98
N GLN A 152 1.01 19.48 -17.64
CA GLN A 152 1.39 18.32 -16.86
C GLN A 152 0.23 17.32 -16.73
N PRO A 153 0.51 16.02 -16.48
CA PRO A 153 -0.49 15.03 -16.12
C PRO A 153 -1.46 15.50 -15.03
N THR A 154 -2.76 15.22 -15.18
CA THR A 154 -3.76 15.51 -14.14
C THR A 154 -3.53 14.68 -12.89
N GLU A 155 -4.06 15.10 -11.74
CA GLU A 155 -3.98 14.33 -10.50
C GLU A 155 -5.16 13.35 -10.33
N GLY A 156 -4.91 12.27 -9.59
CA GLY A 156 -5.93 11.37 -9.07
C GLY A 156 -6.27 10.18 -9.95
N LYS A 157 -6.58 9.04 -9.30
CA LYS A 157 -6.96 7.78 -9.98
C LYS A 157 -8.22 7.93 -10.82
N SER A 158 -9.23 8.64 -10.33
CA SER A 158 -10.51 8.83 -11.03
C SER A 158 -10.39 9.57 -12.37
N ARG A 159 -9.29 10.31 -12.57
CA ARG A 159 -9.01 11.06 -13.80
C ARG A 159 -7.92 10.42 -14.66
N ASN A 160 -7.51 9.18 -14.36
CA ASN A 160 -6.35 8.53 -14.97
C ASN A 160 -5.10 9.44 -14.91
N GLY A 161 -4.89 10.05 -13.75
CA GLY A 161 -3.82 11.00 -13.51
C GLY A 161 -2.41 10.41 -13.54
N GLY A 162 -1.40 11.27 -13.36
CA GLY A 162 -0.02 10.83 -13.14
C GLY A 162 0.27 10.48 -11.68
N LEU A 163 1.35 9.74 -11.46
CA LEU A 163 1.98 9.63 -10.15
C LEU A 163 2.90 10.85 -9.95
N ARG A 164 2.95 11.35 -8.72
CA ARG A 164 3.81 12.48 -8.38
C ARG A 164 5.23 11.98 -8.14
N ILE A 165 6.19 12.62 -8.80
CA ILE A 165 7.61 12.57 -8.44
C ILE A 165 7.90 13.90 -7.75
N GLY A 166 8.15 13.83 -6.45
CA GLY A 166 8.43 14.98 -5.62
C GLY A 166 9.91 15.31 -5.57
N GLU A 167 10.23 16.20 -4.64
CA GLU A 167 11.59 16.65 -4.41
C GLU A 167 12.48 15.55 -3.82
N MET A 168 11.93 14.72 -2.93
CA MET A 168 12.69 13.61 -2.33
C MET A 168 13.08 12.56 -3.38
N GLU A 169 12.18 12.23 -4.31
CA GLU A 169 12.47 11.30 -5.40
C GLU A 169 13.50 11.91 -6.38
N LYS A 170 13.40 13.21 -6.67
CA LYS A 170 14.40 13.95 -7.46
C LYS A 170 15.77 13.87 -6.80
N ASP A 171 15.86 14.16 -5.51
CA ASP A 171 17.13 14.17 -4.77
C ASP A 171 17.76 12.77 -4.72
N ALA A 172 16.94 11.72 -4.59
CA ALA A 172 17.41 10.34 -4.71
C ALA A 172 18.00 10.04 -6.10
N LEU A 173 17.33 10.47 -7.18
CA LEU A 173 17.84 10.29 -8.55
C LEU A 173 19.15 11.05 -8.80
N VAL A 174 19.27 12.25 -8.22
CA VAL A 174 20.49 13.08 -8.28
C VAL A 174 21.62 12.40 -7.51
N ALA A 175 21.35 11.86 -6.31
CA ALA A 175 22.33 11.14 -5.52
C ALA A 175 22.87 9.89 -6.26
N HIS A 176 22.03 9.24 -7.07
CA HIS A 176 22.45 8.14 -7.94
C HIS A 176 23.16 8.59 -9.23
N GLY A 177 23.21 9.89 -9.55
CA GLY A 177 23.85 10.41 -10.75
C GLY A 177 23.10 10.07 -12.05
N THR A 178 21.80 9.82 -11.98
CA THR A 178 20.99 9.32 -13.10
C THR A 178 20.42 10.44 -13.97
N ASN A 179 21.29 11.23 -14.61
CA ASN A 179 20.90 12.43 -15.36
C ASN A 179 19.89 12.16 -16.49
N ALA A 180 20.06 11.08 -17.24
CA ALA A 180 19.14 10.72 -18.33
C ALA A 180 17.72 10.44 -17.81
N ILE A 181 17.61 9.74 -16.68
CA ILE A 181 16.30 9.44 -16.05
C ILE A 181 15.66 10.72 -15.52
N ILE A 182 16.45 11.61 -14.89
CA ILE A 182 15.94 12.91 -14.42
C ILE A 182 15.39 13.71 -15.60
N GLN A 183 16.13 13.78 -16.71
CA GLN A 183 15.68 14.50 -17.90
C GLN A 183 14.41 13.87 -18.50
N ASP A 184 14.33 12.54 -18.56
CA ASP A 184 13.11 11.88 -19.04
C ASP A 184 11.90 12.15 -18.13
N MET A 185 12.07 12.04 -16.82
CA MET A 185 10.97 12.14 -15.87
C MET A 185 10.50 13.58 -15.60
N PHE A 186 11.38 14.60 -15.72
CA PHE A 186 11.03 16.00 -15.45
C PHE A 186 10.87 16.88 -16.70
N LYS A 187 11.21 16.36 -17.89
CA LYS A 187 11.09 17.11 -19.14
C LYS A 187 10.39 16.30 -20.22
N ASN A 188 10.97 15.19 -20.68
CA ASN A 188 10.48 14.51 -21.88
C ASN A 188 9.09 13.87 -21.69
N ASN A 189 8.82 13.26 -20.53
CA ASN A 189 7.57 12.55 -20.26
C ASN A 189 6.48 13.42 -19.59
N THR A 190 6.80 14.63 -19.15
CA THR A 190 5.87 15.49 -18.40
C THR A 190 5.25 16.57 -19.25
N ASP A 191 6.06 17.55 -19.66
CA ASP A 191 5.59 18.83 -20.16
C ASP A 191 6.60 19.51 -21.10
N ALA A 192 7.35 18.74 -21.87
CA ALA A 192 8.25 19.27 -22.90
C ALA A 192 7.50 20.18 -23.90
N ILE A 193 8.04 21.38 -24.11
CA ILE A 193 7.56 22.36 -25.08
C ILE A 193 8.76 23.07 -25.72
N ASP A 194 8.60 23.42 -26.98
CA ASP A 194 9.57 24.21 -27.72
C ASP A 194 9.25 25.71 -27.56
N ILE A 195 10.19 26.46 -27.00
CA ILE A 195 10.12 27.92 -26.89
C ILE A 195 11.10 28.57 -27.87
N ARG A 196 10.82 29.81 -28.27
CA ARG A 196 11.74 30.61 -29.08
C ARG A 196 12.44 31.65 -28.22
N TYR A 197 13.74 31.84 -28.44
CA TYR A 197 14.50 32.94 -27.83
C TYR A 197 15.35 33.66 -28.89
N CYS A 198 15.73 34.90 -28.58
CA CYS A 198 16.60 35.69 -29.44
C CYS A 198 18.02 35.72 -28.89
N GLU A 199 19.02 35.47 -29.74
CA GLU A 199 20.44 35.51 -29.37
C GLU A 199 20.96 36.92 -29.08
N ILE A 200 20.32 37.97 -29.62
CA ILE A 200 20.79 39.36 -29.48
C ILE A 200 20.24 40.00 -28.19
N CYS A 201 18.93 39.92 -27.99
CA CYS A 201 18.28 40.55 -26.83
C CYS A 201 18.03 39.59 -25.67
N HIS A 202 18.37 38.30 -25.85
CA HIS A 202 18.23 37.23 -24.86
C HIS A 202 16.82 37.05 -24.29
N SER A 203 15.80 37.65 -24.94
CA SER A 203 14.44 37.55 -24.47
C SER A 203 13.81 36.23 -24.88
N VAL A 204 13.02 35.70 -23.95
CA VAL A 204 12.32 34.43 -24.07
C VAL A 204 10.94 34.66 -24.67
N ASN A 205 10.40 33.68 -25.38
CA ASN A 205 9.05 33.69 -25.96
C ASN A 205 8.86 34.77 -27.04
N THR A 206 9.83 34.86 -27.95
CA THR A 206 9.82 35.83 -29.07
C THR A 206 9.07 35.33 -30.29
N LEU A 207 8.68 36.27 -31.17
CA LEU A 207 8.17 35.97 -32.51
C LEU A 207 9.23 35.25 -33.37
N SER A 208 8.84 34.79 -34.56
CA SER A 208 9.77 34.14 -35.51
C SER A 208 10.97 35.02 -35.89
N THR A 209 10.83 36.34 -35.79
CA THR A 209 11.90 37.32 -36.01
C THR A 209 11.97 38.28 -34.83
N CYS A 210 13.17 38.44 -34.26
CA CYS A 210 13.45 39.41 -33.21
C CYS A 210 14.80 40.06 -33.51
N CYS A 211 14.94 41.38 -33.27
CA CYS A 211 16.16 42.14 -33.55
C CYS A 211 16.72 41.97 -34.98
N ASN A 212 15.83 41.84 -35.97
CA ASN A 212 16.16 41.56 -37.39
C ASN A 212 16.92 40.25 -37.64
N THR A 213 16.89 39.32 -36.67
CA THR A 213 17.45 37.98 -36.77
C THR A 213 16.38 36.91 -36.57
N PRO A 214 16.52 35.74 -37.21
CA PRO A 214 15.66 34.60 -36.91
C PRO A 214 15.92 34.12 -35.48
N THR A 215 14.86 33.70 -34.80
CA THR A 215 14.94 33.20 -33.42
C THR A 215 15.25 31.71 -33.38
N THR A 216 16.00 31.28 -32.37
CA THR A 216 16.38 29.88 -32.16
C THR A 216 15.33 29.17 -31.30
N ILE A 217 15.23 27.85 -31.46
CA ILE A 217 14.27 27.00 -30.75
C ILE A 217 14.98 26.26 -29.63
N LEU A 218 14.49 26.40 -28.42
CA LEU A 218 14.96 25.68 -27.24
C LEU A 218 13.85 24.77 -26.72
N ASN A 219 14.17 23.51 -26.47
CA ASN A 219 13.25 22.58 -25.83
C ASN A 219 13.36 22.72 -24.30
N VAL A 220 12.27 23.08 -23.63
CA VAL A 220 12.19 23.28 -22.17
C VAL A 220 10.94 22.63 -21.59
N SER A 221 10.78 22.62 -20.28
CA SER A 221 9.49 22.29 -19.65
C SER A 221 8.51 23.46 -19.74
N ASN A 222 7.23 23.19 -19.93
CA ASN A 222 6.19 24.22 -19.94
C ASN A 222 6.05 24.92 -18.59
N SER A 223 6.39 24.23 -17.50
CA SER A 223 6.50 24.81 -16.16
C SER A 223 7.51 25.97 -16.11
N PHE A 224 8.64 25.84 -16.80
CA PHE A 224 9.63 26.92 -16.92
C PHE A 224 9.09 28.10 -17.73
N ASN A 225 8.36 27.84 -18.82
CA ASN A 225 7.71 28.89 -19.61
C ASN A 225 6.67 29.70 -18.80
N ILE A 226 5.86 28.99 -18.01
CA ILE A 226 4.89 29.62 -17.11
C ILE A 226 5.58 30.48 -16.05
N MET A 227 6.67 29.98 -15.46
CA MET A 227 7.47 30.74 -14.50
C MET A 227 7.99 32.04 -15.11
N ASN A 228 8.56 32.00 -16.31
CA ASN A 228 9.03 33.22 -17.00
C ASN A 228 7.88 34.20 -17.27
N SER A 229 6.72 33.70 -17.68
CA SER A 229 5.53 34.54 -17.88
C SER A 229 5.09 35.24 -16.58
N TYR A 230 5.19 34.56 -15.43
CA TYR A 230 4.91 35.18 -14.13
C TYR A 230 5.97 36.22 -13.74
N LEU A 231 7.25 35.95 -13.98
CA LEU A 231 8.33 36.92 -13.69
C LEU A 231 8.16 38.19 -14.54
N ASP A 232 7.85 38.03 -15.84
CA ASP A 232 7.59 39.16 -16.74
C ASP A 232 6.38 40.00 -16.28
N SER A 233 5.34 39.36 -15.73
CA SER A 233 4.17 40.06 -15.19
C SER A 233 4.49 40.94 -13.97
N ILE A 234 5.55 40.61 -13.23
CA ILE A 234 6.06 41.38 -12.09
C ILE A 234 7.10 42.43 -12.55
N GLY A 235 7.44 42.46 -13.85
CA GLY A 235 8.43 43.36 -14.42
C GLY A 235 9.88 42.85 -14.34
N VAL A 236 10.08 41.58 -13.96
CA VAL A 236 11.39 40.93 -13.92
C VAL A 236 11.62 40.21 -15.23
N ARG A 237 12.54 40.73 -16.06
CA ARG A 237 12.89 40.09 -17.34
C ARG A 237 13.95 39.02 -17.14
N ALA A 238 13.61 37.78 -17.46
CA ALA A 238 14.57 36.68 -17.55
C ALA A 238 15.31 36.74 -18.89
N SER A 239 16.63 36.56 -18.86
CA SER A 239 17.47 36.42 -20.07
C SER A 239 18.08 35.02 -20.11
N ILE A 240 18.05 34.37 -21.27
CA ILE A 240 18.66 33.05 -21.49
C ILE A 240 19.94 33.24 -22.30
N TYR A 241 21.02 32.69 -21.79
CA TYR A 241 22.31 32.57 -22.46
C TYR A 241 22.57 31.07 -22.68
N GLU A 242 23.10 30.75 -23.84
CA GLU A 242 23.56 29.40 -24.17
C GLU A 242 25.00 29.19 -23.69
#